data_AF-A0A538PL29-F1
#
_entry.id   AF-A0A538PL29-F1
#
_cell.length_a   1.000
_cell.length_b   1.000
_cell.length_c   1.000
_cell.angle_alpha   90.00
_cell.angle_beta   90.00
_cell.angle_gamma   90.00
#
_symmetry.space_group_name_H-M   'P 1'
#
loop_
_entity.id
_entity.type
_entity.pdbx_description
1 polymer ?
#
loop_
_entity_poly.entity_id
_entity_poly.type
_entity_poly.pdbx_seq_one_letter_code
_entity_poly.pdbx_strand_id
1 'polypeptide(L)'
;MTRPTPATALDELADQHAMLRELMERCEDLADAVDAGAQDASQLLDEVARLRAAFDAHNQFEEQLLRPLLLDADWMGAVRVSRMVEDHVEEHRALRRGIRATPTSELRDVIADLRGHLTAEERYLVSRKVLRDDLAG
;
A
#
# COMPACT_ATOMS: atom_id res chain seq x y z
N MET A 1 0.27 -25.67 -5.26
CA MET A 1 0.59 -24.53 -4.38
C MET A 1 -0.64 -24.27 -3.53
N THR A 2 -0.52 -24.43 -2.21
CA THR A 2 -1.60 -24.20 -1.25
C THR A 2 -1.89 -22.70 -1.22
N ARG A 3 -3.16 -22.27 -1.33
CA ARG A 3 -3.52 -20.85 -1.15
C ARG A 3 -3.08 -20.41 0.26
N PRO A 4 -2.49 -19.22 0.43
CA PRO A 4 -2.14 -18.71 1.76
C PRO A 4 -3.40 -18.64 2.63
N THR A 5 -3.25 -18.97 3.91
CA THR A 5 -4.33 -18.78 4.88
C THR A 5 -4.55 -17.29 5.12
N PRO A 6 -5.76 -16.84 5.50
CA PRO A 6 -6.02 -15.43 5.80
C PRO A 6 -5.06 -14.84 6.84
N ALA A 7 -4.64 -15.62 7.84
CA ALA A 7 -3.69 -15.17 8.85
C ALA A 7 -2.29 -14.91 8.25
N THR A 8 -1.76 -15.87 7.48
CA THR A 8 -0.45 -15.71 6.82
C THR A 8 -0.43 -14.55 5.82
N ALA A 9 -1.55 -14.29 5.16
CA ALA A 9 -1.67 -13.16 4.25
C ALA A 9 -1.71 -11.80 4.95
N LEU A 10 -2.32 -11.73 6.15
CA LEU A 10 -2.34 -10.51 6.95
C LEU A 10 -0.97 -10.20 7.56
N ASP A 11 -0.22 -11.23 7.99
CA ASP A 11 1.15 -11.06 8.50
C ASP A 11 2.08 -10.54 7.38
N GLU A 12 2.01 -11.15 6.20
CA GLU A 12 2.76 -10.70 5.01
C GLU A 12 2.42 -9.26 4.61
N LEU A 13 1.14 -8.88 4.69
CA LEU A 13 0.70 -7.52 4.39
C LEU A 13 1.24 -6.50 5.42
N ALA A 14 1.25 -6.86 6.70
CA ALA A 14 1.83 -6.03 7.75
C ALA A 14 3.34 -5.82 7.55
N ASP A 15 4.07 -6.87 7.15
CA ASP A 15 5.50 -6.78 6.84
C ASP A 15 5.75 -5.87 5.62
N GLN A 16 4.92 -5.98 4.57
CA GLN A 16 4.99 -5.08 3.42
C GLN A 16 4.72 -3.62 3.80
N HIS A 17 3.74 -3.36 4.66
CA HIS A 17 3.45 -2.01 5.15
C HIS A 17 4.60 -1.43 5.98
N ALA A 18 5.23 -2.24 6.83
CA ALA A 18 6.40 -1.83 7.60
C ALA A 18 7.56 -1.44 6.66
N MET A 19 7.85 -2.27 5.67
CA MET A 19 8.87 -1.99 4.65
C MET A 19 8.56 -0.71 3.87
N LEU A 20 7.31 -0.49 3.44
CA LEU A 20 6.92 0.73 2.73
C LEU A 20 7.12 1.97 3.60
N ARG A 21 6.81 1.89 4.90
CA ARG A 21 7.04 3.00 5.85
C ARG A 21 8.52 3.35 5.98
N GLU A 22 9.39 2.37 6.09
CA GLU A 22 10.83 2.62 6.13
C GLU A 22 11.33 3.29 4.84
N LEU A 23 10.86 2.86 3.67
CA LEU A 23 11.24 3.46 2.39
C LEU A 23 10.74 4.90 2.28
N MET A 24 9.52 5.18 2.76
CA MET A 24 8.96 6.53 2.80
C MET A 24 9.78 7.45 3.71
N GLU A 25 10.13 7.01 4.91
CA GLU A 25 10.97 7.79 5.84
C GLU A 25 12.33 8.13 5.21
N ARG A 26 12.99 7.15 4.56
CA ARG A 26 14.27 7.39 3.88
C ARG A 26 14.13 8.37 2.72
N CYS A 27 13.04 8.31 1.96
CA CYS A 27 12.79 9.27 0.88
C CYS A 27 12.63 10.69 1.41
N GLU A 28 11.96 10.88 2.55
CA GLU A 28 11.82 12.19 3.20
C GLU A 28 13.15 12.71 3.73
N ASP A 29 13.92 11.88 4.43
CA ASP A 29 15.25 12.26 4.94
C ASP A 29 16.19 12.70 3.80
N LEU A 30 16.18 11.96 2.68
CA LEU A 30 16.95 12.30 1.49
C LEU A 30 16.44 13.56 0.80
N ALA A 31 15.12 13.78 0.77
CA ALA A 31 14.55 15.00 0.22
C ALA A 31 14.94 16.24 1.03
N ASP A 32 14.92 16.13 2.37
CA ASP A 32 15.40 17.18 3.27
C ASP A 32 16.90 17.47 3.06
N ALA A 33 17.71 16.44 2.90
CA ALA A 33 19.14 16.59 2.63
C ALA A 33 19.45 17.24 1.27
N VAL A 34 18.66 16.92 0.24
CA VAL A 34 18.76 17.55 -1.09
C VAL A 34 18.33 19.01 -1.04
N ASP A 35 17.21 19.32 -0.37
CA ASP A 35 16.72 20.70 -0.22
C ASP A 35 17.69 21.57 0.58
N ALA A 36 18.39 20.98 1.56
CA ALA A 36 19.47 21.64 2.32
C ALA A 36 20.79 21.77 1.53
N GLY A 37 20.90 21.17 0.34
CA GLY A 37 22.12 21.11 -0.46
C GLY A 37 23.22 20.22 0.14
N ALA A 38 22.88 19.37 1.11
CA ALA A 38 23.80 18.47 1.79
C ALA A 38 24.10 17.19 0.97
N GLN A 39 23.21 16.83 0.05
CA GLN A 39 23.35 15.66 -0.82
C GLN A 39 22.89 15.94 -2.26
N ASP A 40 23.41 15.15 -3.20
CA ASP A 40 22.96 15.14 -4.59
C ASP A 40 21.67 14.34 -4.74
N ALA A 41 20.84 14.74 -5.72
CA ALA A 41 19.53 14.15 -5.96
C ALA A 41 19.56 12.67 -6.43
N SER A 42 20.71 12.16 -6.88
CA SER A 42 20.83 10.76 -7.33
C SER A 42 20.41 9.74 -6.28
N GLN A 43 20.79 9.92 -5.01
CA GLN A 43 20.40 8.99 -3.94
C GLN A 43 18.89 9.02 -3.67
N LEU A 44 18.30 10.21 -3.71
CA LEU A 44 16.84 10.36 -3.59
C LEU A 44 16.12 9.63 -4.74
N LEU A 45 16.61 9.78 -5.97
CA LEU A 45 16.02 9.11 -7.14
C LEU A 45 16.09 7.58 -7.03
N ASP A 46 17.20 7.04 -6.53
CA ASP A 46 17.36 5.61 -6.29
C ASP A 46 16.38 5.10 -5.22
N GLU A 47 16.20 5.84 -4.13
CA GLU A 47 15.28 5.44 -3.05
C GLU A 47 13.82 5.56 -3.49
N VAL A 48 13.46 6.60 -4.26
CA VAL A 48 12.13 6.73 -4.89
C VAL A 48 11.86 5.56 -5.85
N ALA A 49 12.87 5.10 -6.61
CA ALA A 49 12.73 3.94 -7.47
C ALA A 49 12.48 2.65 -6.67
N ARG A 50 13.11 2.50 -5.51
CA ARG A 50 12.87 1.37 -4.59
C ARG A 50 11.48 1.42 -3.97
N LEU A 51 11.05 2.58 -3.48
CA LEU A 51 9.70 2.79 -2.97
C LEU A 51 8.66 2.41 -4.03
N ARG A 52 8.86 2.87 -5.27
CA ARG A 52 7.97 2.51 -6.38
C ARG A 52 7.92 1.01 -6.64
N ALA A 53 9.06 0.34 -6.67
CA ALA A 53 9.10 -1.10 -6.92
C ALA A 53 8.41 -1.89 -5.79
N ALA A 54 8.63 -1.48 -4.54
CA ALA A 54 7.98 -2.07 -3.37
C ALA A 54 6.46 -1.83 -3.41
N PHE A 55 6.02 -0.63 -3.74
CA PHE A 55 4.59 -0.29 -3.84
C PHE A 55 3.90 -1.04 -5.00
N ASP A 56 4.55 -1.16 -6.16
CA ASP A 56 4.04 -1.95 -7.28
C ASP A 56 3.87 -3.43 -6.88
N ALA A 57 4.80 -4.00 -6.10
CA ALA A 57 4.71 -5.37 -5.60
C ALA A 57 3.61 -5.55 -4.55
N HIS A 58 3.46 -4.59 -3.64
CA HIS A 58 2.40 -4.56 -2.63
C HIS A 58 1.01 -4.52 -3.28
N ASN A 59 0.78 -3.61 -4.23
CA ASN A 59 -0.50 -3.52 -4.95
C ASN A 59 -0.84 -4.84 -5.66
N GLN A 60 0.15 -5.46 -6.30
CA GLN A 60 -0.05 -6.76 -6.95
C GLN A 60 -0.40 -7.87 -5.95
N PHE A 61 0.19 -7.85 -4.76
CA PHE A 61 -0.13 -8.80 -3.69
C PHE A 61 -1.56 -8.57 -3.18
N GLU A 62 -1.91 -7.33 -2.89
CA GLU A 62 -3.24 -6.95 -2.43
C GLU A 62 -4.33 -7.29 -3.44
N GLU A 63 -4.20 -6.93 -4.71
CA GLU A 63 -5.18 -7.22 -5.75
C GLU A 63 -5.48 -8.72 -5.87
N GLN A 64 -4.46 -9.56 -5.68
CA GLN A 64 -4.59 -11.03 -5.64
C GLN A 64 -5.32 -11.52 -4.39
N LEU A 65 -5.21 -10.81 -3.28
CA LEU A 65 -5.80 -11.15 -1.99
C LEU A 65 -7.24 -10.62 -1.82
N LEU A 66 -7.48 -9.38 -2.29
CA LEU A 66 -8.71 -8.63 -2.08
C LEU A 66 -9.90 -9.36 -2.71
N ARG A 67 -9.74 -9.84 -3.94
CA ARG A 67 -10.84 -10.45 -4.69
C ARG A 67 -11.37 -11.73 -4.04
N PRO A 68 -10.54 -12.71 -3.62
CA PRO A 68 -11.01 -13.84 -2.82
C PRO A 68 -11.63 -13.41 -1.48
N LEU A 69 -11.01 -12.49 -0.74
CA LEU A 69 -11.50 -12.07 0.57
C LEU A 69 -12.84 -11.34 0.52
N LEU A 70 -13.07 -10.53 -0.52
CA LEU A 70 -14.32 -9.82 -0.73
C LEU A 70 -15.45 -10.76 -1.19
N LEU A 71 -15.14 -11.79 -1.99
CA LEU A 71 -16.11 -12.80 -2.43
C LEU A 71 -16.57 -13.72 -1.30
N ASP A 72 -15.68 -14.04 -0.34
CA ASP A 72 -16.03 -14.81 0.86
C ASP A 72 -16.94 -14.03 1.83
N ALA A 73 -17.01 -12.70 1.70
CA ALA A 73 -17.93 -11.87 2.47
C ALA A 73 -19.31 -11.87 1.78
N ASP A 74 -20.05 -12.96 2.01
CA ASP A 74 -21.34 -13.37 1.39
C ASP A 74 -22.45 -12.29 1.31
N TRP A 75 -22.27 -11.13 1.96
CA TRP A 75 -23.24 -10.05 2.03
C TRP A 75 -23.10 -8.99 0.91
N MET A 76 -21.96 -8.92 0.22
CA MET A 76 -21.77 -8.03 -0.94
C MET A 76 -21.85 -8.85 -2.22
N GLY A 77 -23.00 -8.84 -2.91
CA GLY A 77 -23.13 -9.53 -4.20
C GLY A 77 -22.01 -9.18 -5.20
N ALA A 78 -21.62 -10.13 -6.05
CA ALA A 78 -20.41 -10.09 -6.88
C ALA A 78 -20.18 -8.79 -7.69
N VAL A 79 -21.25 -8.11 -8.12
CA VAL A 79 -21.16 -6.82 -8.83
C VAL A 79 -20.58 -5.70 -7.96
N ARG A 80 -20.92 -5.66 -6.66
CA ARG A 80 -20.37 -4.65 -5.74
C ARG A 80 -18.90 -4.93 -5.41
N VAL A 81 -18.54 -6.21 -5.29
CA VAL A 81 -17.15 -6.64 -5.10
C VAL A 81 -16.29 -6.22 -6.30
N SER A 82 -16.75 -6.46 -7.53
CA SER A 82 -16.00 -6.04 -8.72
C SER A 82 -15.77 -4.53 -8.77
N ARG A 83 -16.78 -3.71 -8.45
CA ARG A 83 -16.62 -2.25 -8.42
C ARG A 83 -15.63 -1.79 -7.34
N MET A 84 -15.71 -2.35 -6.13
CA MET A 84 -14.72 -2.03 -5.08
C MET A 84 -13.29 -2.37 -5.50
N VAL A 85 -13.10 -3.52 -6.17
CA VAL A 85 -11.77 -3.90 -6.67
C VAL A 85 -11.32 -2.93 -7.78
N GLU A 86 -12.21 -2.53 -8.68
CA GLU A 86 -11.91 -1.54 -9.72
C GLU A 86 -11.52 -0.18 -9.12
N ASP A 87 -12.28 0.32 -8.14
CA ASP A 87 -12.00 1.58 -7.44
C ASP A 87 -10.62 1.53 -6.73
N HIS A 88 -10.31 0.41 -6.05
CA HIS A 88 -9.00 0.20 -5.37
C HIS A 88 -7.83 0.19 -6.36
N VAL A 89 -7.99 -0.49 -7.50
CA VAL A 89 -6.99 -0.52 -8.57
C VAL A 89 -6.78 0.87 -9.16
N GLU A 90 -7.83 1.69 -9.30
CA GLU A 90 -7.72 3.06 -9.78
C GLU A 90 -6.97 3.97 -8.80
N GLU A 91 -7.22 3.82 -7.49
CA GLU A 91 -6.48 4.48 -6.41
C GLU A 91 -4.98 4.13 -6.46
N HIS A 92 -4.65 2.83 -6.49
CA HIS A 92 -3.28 2.34 -6.64
C HIS A 92 -2.58 2.91 -7.87
N ARG A 93 -3.28 2.99 -9.00
CA ARG A 93 -2.76 3.62 -10.24
C ARG A 93 -2.51 5.12 -10.07
N ALA A 94 -3.34 5.83 -9.31
CA ALA A 94 -3.17 7.26 -9.04
C ALA A 94 -1.94 7.51 -8.15
N LEU A 95 -1.82 6.77 -7.05
CA LEU A 95 -0.67 6.83 -6.14
C LEU A 95 0.64 6.50 -6.88
N ARG A 96 0.63 5.46 -7.70
CA ARG A 96 1.76 5.08 -8.56
C ARG A 96 2.19 6.20 -9.52
N ARG A 97 1.24 6.96 -10.06
CA ARG A 97 1.55 8.12 -10.93
C ARG A 97 2.19 9.25 -10.12
N GLY A 98 1.78 9.46 -8.87
CA GLY A 98 2.37 10.44 -7.97
C GLY A 98 3.86 10.18 -7.69
N ILE A 99 4.26 8.92 -7.53
CA ILE A 99 5.66 8.53 -7.23
C ILE A 99 6.63 8.83 -8.40
N ARG A 100 6.14 9.23 -9.59
CA ARG A 100 7.01 9.60 -10.71
C ARG A 100 7.67 10.96 -10.47
N ALA A 101 8.96 10.92 -10.10
CA ALA A 101 9.99 11.96 -10.26
C ALA A 101 9.44 13.38 -10.37
N THR A 102 9.07 13.90 -9.22
CA THR A 102 8.51 15.22 -9.02
C THR A 102 9.41 16.00 -8.05
N PRO A 103 9.31 17.35 -8.01
CA PRO A 103 10.01 18.16 -7.02
C PRO A 103 9.90 17.57 -5.61
N THR A 104 10.90 17.78 -4.75
CA THR A 104 10.93 17.28 -3.36
C THR A 104 9.66 17.62 -2.57
N SER A 105 8.98 18.73 -2.89
CA SER A 105 7.68 19.09 -2.30
C SER A 105 6.55 18.14 -2.71
N GLU A 106 6.46 17.80 -4.00
CA GLU A 106 5.42 16.92 -4.54
C GLU A 106 5.65 15.45 -4.13
N LEU A 107 6.91 15.05 -3.91
CA LEU A 107 7.23 13.74 -3.32
C LEU A 107 6.64 13.59 -1.91
N ARG A 108 6.71 14.64 -1.09
CA ARG A 108 6.18 14.61 0.29
C ARG A 108 4.66 14.49 0.30
N ASP A 109 3.96 15.17 -0.60
CA ASP A 109 2.51 15.04 -0.74
C ASP A 109 2.12 13.60 -1.09
N VAL A 110 2.85 12.98 -2.03
CA VAL A 110 2.63 11.59 -2.43
C VAL A 110 2.92 10.62 -1.28
N ILE A 111 3.99 10.85 -0.51
CA ILE A 111 4.30 10.03 0.67
C ILE A 111 3.21 10.16 1.75
N ALA A 112 2.68 11.36 1.95
CA ALA A 112 1.57 11.58 2.87
C ALA A 112 0.30 10.82 2.44
N ASP A 113 -0.03 10.85 1.14
CA ASP A 113 -1.13 10.08 0.57
C ASP A 113 -0.93 8.57 0.75
N LEU A 114 0.29 8.05 0.48
CA LEU A 114 0.61 6.64 0.72
C LEU A 114 0.43 6.25 2.19
N ARG A 115 0.89 7.07 3.15
CA ARG A 115 0.67 6.79 4.58
C ARG A 115 -0.81 6.75 4.94
N GLY A 116 -1.60 7.67 4.38
CA GLY A 116 -3.04 7.72 4.55
C GLY A 116 -3.71 6.44 4.06
N HIS A 117 -3.32 5.99 2.87
CA HIS A 117 -3.77 4.75 2.25
C HIS A 117 -3.48 3.52 3.11
N LEU A 118 -2.22 3.29 3.50
CA LEU A 118 -1.84 2.13 4.35
C LEU A 118 -2.59 2.12 5.68
N THR A 119 -2.80 3.29 6.28
CA THR A 119 -3.56 3.43 7.55
C THR A 119 -5.03 3.06 7.36
N ALA A 120 -5.63 3.45 6.24
CA ALA A 120 -7.01 3.12 5.92
C ALA A 120 -7.20 1.60 5.68
N GLU A 121 -6.26 0.99 4.96
CA GLU A 121 -6.23 -0.46 4.70
C GLU A 121 -6.11 -1.25 5.99
N GLU A 122 -5.13 -0.93 6.85
CA GLU A 122 -4.95 -1.59 8.14
C GLU A 122 -6.21 -1.52 8.99
N ARG A 123 -6.87 -0.36 9.05
CA ARG A 123 -8.13 -0.21 9.77
C ARG A 123 -9.24 -1.09 9.21
N TYR A 124 -9.35 -1.17 7.88
CA TYR A 124 -10.33 -2.02 7.21
C TYR A 124 -10.06 -3.51 7.46
N LEU A 125 -8.80 -3.93 7.41
CA LEU A 125 -8.35 -5.30 7.63
C LEU A 125 -8.55 -5.72 9.09
N VAL A 126 -8.21 -4.86 10.05
CA VAL A 126 -8.49 -5.09 11.48
C VAL A 126 -9.99 -5.25 11.71
N SER A 127 -10.81 -4.37 11.13
CA SER A 127 -12.27 -4.46 11.25
C SER A 127 -12.80 -5.78 10.69
N ARG A 128 -12.26 -6.27 9.57
CA ARG A 128 -12.62 -7.59 9.00
C ARG A 128 -12.13 -8.77 9.81
N LYS A 129 -10.93 -8.71 10.39
CA LYS A 129 -10.39 -9.76 11.26
C LYS A 129 -11.29 -9.97 12.47
N VAL A 130 -11.66 -8.88 13.15
CA VAL A 130 -12.61 -8.89 14.27
C VAL A 130 -13.94 -9.52 13.86
N LEU A 131 -14.52 -9.11 12.73
CA LEU A 131 -15.78 -9.67 12.22
C LEU A 131 -15.70 -11.17 11.86
N ARG A 132 -14.53 -11.67 11.45
CA ARG A 132 -14.33 -13.11 11.16
C ARG A 132 -14.10 -13.94 12.42
N ASP A 133 -13.38 -13.39 13.40
CA ASP A 133 -13.20 -14.04 14.71
C ASP A 133 -14.53 -14.18 15.46
N ASP A 134 -15.44 -13.20 15.32
CA ASP A 134 -16.79 -13.23 15.91
C ASP A 134 -17.72 -14.30 15.30
N LEU A 135 -17.43 -14.80 14.09
CA LEU A 135 -18.21 -15.86 13.42
C LEU A 135 -17.67 -17.28 13.71
N ALA A 136 -16.58 -17.40 14.45
CA ALA A 136 -16.01 -18.67 14.90
C ALA A 136 -16.50 -19.13 16.29
N GLY A 137 -17.58 -18.50 16.80
CA GLY A 137 -18.24 -18.84 18.07
C GLY A 137 -19.45 -19.74 17.92
#